data_AF-A0A2I1FFB7-F1
#
_entry.id   AF-A0A2I1FFB7-F1
#
_cell.length_a   1.000
_cell.length_b   1.000
_cell.length_c   1.000
_cell.angle_alpha   90.00
_cell.angle_beta   90.00
_cell.angle_gamma   90.00
#
_symmetry.space_group_name_H-M   'P 1'
#
loop_
_entity.id
_entity.type
_entity.pdbx_description
1 polymer ?
#
loop_
_entity_poly.entity_id
_entity_poly.type
_entity_poly.pdbx_seq_one_letter_code
_entity_poly.pdbx_strand_id
1 'polypeptide(L)'
;MAHQMNLVVGDIFKESESYKVVSKNAVRIVSYFHSSPYFTGLLRNEQKSIYNQTISLITPGETRWNSFYFCFNSVLKTEAALKVIIIFNLIF
;
A
#
# COMPACT_ATOMS: atom_id res chain seq x y z
N MET A 1 -7.47 -6.79 -24.56
CA MET A 1 -7.68 -7.31 -23.17
C MET A 1 -7.24 -6.31 -22.10
N ALA A 2 -5.93 -5.99 -21.97
CA ALA A 2 -5.45 -5.14 -20.88
C ALA A 2 -6.09 -3.73 -20.81
N HIS A 3 -6.35 -3.11 -21.96
CA HIS A 3 -7.02 -1.80 -22.03
C HIS A 3 -8.46 -1.84 -21.48
N GLN A 4 -9.24 -2.86 -21.85
CA GLN A 4 -10.62 -3.03 -21.38
C GLN A 4 -10.67 -3.25 -19.86
N MET A 5 -9.74 -4.04 -19.31
CA MET A 5 -9.61 -4.19 -17.86
C MET A 5 -9.28 -2.87 -17.15
N ASN A 6 -8.42 -2.05 -17.76
CA ASN A 6 -8.07 -0.72 -17.25
C ASN A 6 -9.33 0.16 -17.12
N LEU A 7 -10.21 0.13 -18.13
CA LEU A 7 -11.46 0.89 -18.14
C LEU A 7 -12.44 0.38 -17.08
N VAL A 8 -12.70 -0.93 -17.07
CA VAL A 8 -13.65 -1.55 -16.11
C VAL A 8 -13.24 -1.28 -14.67
N VAL A 9 -11.95 -1.47 -14.33
CA VAL A 9 -11.45 -1.18 -12.99
C VAL A 9 -11.58 0.32 -12.69
N GLY A 10 -11.22 1.18 -13.64
CA GLY A 10 -11.38 2.62 -13.50
C GLY A 10 -12.81 3.04 -13.19
N ASP A 11 -13.79 2.43 -13.85
CA ASP A 11 -15.20 2.74 -13.66
C ASP A 11 -15.73 2.24 -12.30
N ILE A 12 -15.33 1.05 -11.84
CA ILE A 12 -15.65 0.57 -10.48
C ILE A 12 -15.17 1.57 -9.40
N PHE A 13 -13.94 2.09 -9.54
CA PHE A 13 -13.42 3.07 -8.60
C PHE A 13 -14.12 4.43 -8.71
N LYS A 14 -14.63 4.83 -9.88
CA LYS A 14 -15.38 6.09 -10.05
C LYS A 14 -16.75 6.03 -9.37
N GLU A 15 -17.44 4.91 -9.48
CA GLU A 15 -18.80 4.73 -8.94
C GLU A 15 -18.82 4.62 -7.40
N SER A 16 -17.73 4.14 -6.80
CA SER A 16 -17.66 3.89 -5.36
C SER A 16 -16.74 4.89 -4.64
N GLU A 17 -17.34 5.81 -3.89
CA GLU A 17 -16.59 6.76 -3.08
C GLU A 17 -15.73 6.08 -2.02
N SER A 18 -16.20 4.98 -1.44
CA SER A 18 -15.41 4.20 -0.47
C SER A 18 -14.14 3.64 -1.11
N TYR A 19 -14.21 3.15 -2.36
CA TYR A 19 -13.03 2.67 -3.06
C TYR A 19 -12.06 3.80 -3.43
N LYS A 20 -12.54 5.00 -3.79
CA LYS A 20 -11.67 6.17 -3.99
C LYS A 20 -10.91 6.54 -2.72
N VAL A 21 -11.61 6.59 -1.59
CA VAL A 21 -11.01 6.96 -0.31
C VAL A 21 -9.98 5.91 0.12
N VAL A 22 -10.35 4.63 0.08
CA VAL A 22 -9.47 3.53 0.48
C VAL A 22 -8.23 3.45 -0.42
N SER A 23 -8.39 3.55 -1.74
CA SER A 23 -7.24 3.55 -2.66
C SER A 23 -6.31 4.72 -2.42
N LYS A 24 -6.84 5.94 -2.28
CA LYS A 24 -6.04 7.13 -1.98
C LYS A 24 -5.26 6.99 -0.67
N ASN A 25 -5.89 6.41 0.36
CA ASN A 25 -5.22 6.15 1.63
C ASN A 25 -4.11 5.10 1.51
N ALA A 26 -4.33 4.01 0.76
CA ALA A 26 -3.30 3.01 0.51
C ALA A 26 -2.08 3.60 -0.20
N VAL A 27 -2.30 4.44 -1.23
CA VAL A 27 -1.20 5.16 -1.91
C VAL A 27 -0.49 6.10 -0.94
N ARG A 28 -1.23 6.83 -0.10
CA ARG A 28 -0.65 7.73 0.91
C ARG A 28 0.24 7.00 1.91
N ILE A 29 -0.15 5.80 2.36
CA ILE A 29 0.68 4.96 3.24
C ILE A 29 2.01 4.64 2.54
N VAL A 30 1.96 4.16 1.29
CA VAL A 30 3.18 3.85 0.53
C VAL A 30 4.07 5.09 0.36
N SER A 31 3.47 6.23 -0.04
CA SER A 31 4.20 7.49 -0.19
C SER A 31 4.88 7.95 1.11
N TYR A 32 4.20 7.80 2.25
CA TYR A 32 4.76 8.17 3.55
C TYR A 32 6.04 7.39 3.87
N PHE A 33 6.00 6.06 3.74
CA PHE A 33 7.18 5.23 4.01
C PHE A 33 8.32 5.56 3.04
N HIS A 34 8.04 5.71 1.74
CA HIS A 34 9.06 6.15 0.78
C HIS A 34 9.68 7.51 1.10
N SER A 35 8.92 8.42 1.71
CA SER A 35 9.41 9.73 2.13
C SER A 35 10.15 9.74 3.49
N SER A 36 10.03 8.66 4.27
CA SER A 36 10.64 8.57 5.61
C SER A 36 11.55 7.36 5.74
N PRO A 37 12.88 7.55 5.56
CA PRO A 37 13.87 6.48 5.73
C PRO A 37 13.84 5.87 7.13
N TYR A 38 13.58 6.68 8.16
CA TYR A 38 13.51 6.21 9.55
C TYR A 38 12.36 5.21 9.76
N PHE A 39 11.13 5.59 9.40
CA PHE A 39 9.98 4.69 9.54
C PHE A 39 10.06 3.49 8.60
N THR A 40 10.68 3.64 7.44
CA THR A 40 10.98 2.50 6.55
C THR A 40 11.96 1.52 7.16
N GLY A 41 12.97 1.99 7.88
CA GLY A 41 13.88 1.14 8.65
C GLY A 41 13.16 0.33 9.72
N LEU A 42 12.28 0.99 10.49
CA LEU A 42 11.43 0.31 11.48
C LEU A 42 10.52 -0.74 10.83
N LEU A 43 9.87 -0.39 9.71
CA LEU A 43 9.02 -1.32 8.98
C LEU A 43 9.79 -2.54 8.50
N ARG A 44 11.01 -2.35 8.00
CA ARG A 44 11.86 -3.45 7.57
C ARG A 44 12.20 -4.40 8.73
N ASN A 45 12.43 -3.87 9.93
CA ASN A 45 12.72 -4.67 11.12
C ASN A 45 11.50 -5.49 11.54
N GLU A 46 10.32 -4.87 11.60
CA GLU A 46 9.08 -5.58 11.92
C GLU A 46 8.72 -6.63 10.88
N GLN A 47 8.89 -6.32 9.59
CA GLN A 47 8.71 -7.30 8.52
C GLN A 47 9.65 -8.50 8.67
N LYS A 48 10.92 -8.25 9.02
CA LYS A 48 11.89 -9.33 9.27
C LYS A 48 11.51 -10.16 10.49
N SER A 49 11.00 -9.55 11.56
CA SER A 49 10.53 -10.27 12.74
C SER A 49 9.32 -11.16 12.44
N ILE A 50 8.32 -10.63 11.73
CA ILE A 50 7.03 -11.31 11.51
C ILE A 50 7.10 -12.30 10.34
N TYR A 51 7.74 -11.92 9.23
CA TYR A 51 7.68 -12.65 7.97
C TYR A 51 9.01 -13.32 7.58
N ASN A 52 10.10 -13.08 8.33
CA ASN A 52 11.47 -13.49 7.99
C ASN A 52 11.98 -12.92 6.64
N GLN A 53 11.26 -11.99 6.04
CA GLN A 53 11.59 -11.36 4.76
C GLN A 53 11.19 -9.89 4.76
N THR A 54 11.69 -9.15 3.78
CA THR A 54 11.33 -7.74 3.58
C THR A 54 10.42 -7.64 2.38
N ILE A 55 9.27 -7.01 2.55
CA ILE A 55 8.26 -6.84 1.50
C ILE A 55 8.31 -5.39 1.07
N SER A 56 8.68 -5.14 -0.18
CA SER A 56 8.73 -3.80 -0.73
C SER A 56 7.32 -3.23 -0.89
N LEU A 57 7.11 -2.00 -0.44
CA LEU A 57 5.92 -1.22 -0.75
C LEU A 57 6.01 -0.69 -2.18
N ILE A 58 4.96 -0.92 -2.98
CA ILE A 58 5.00 -0.61 -4.41
C ILE A 58 4.25 0.70 -4.68
N THR A 59 4.94 1.70 -5.21
CA THR A 59 4.30 2.92 -5.72
C THR A 59 3.54 2.59 -7.00
N PRO A 60 2.24 2.89 -7.11
CA PRO A 60 1.52 2.65 -8.34
C PRO A 60 1.91 3.69 -9.40
N GLY A 61 2.09 3.23 -10.64
CA GLY A 61 2.12 4.12 -11.80
C GLY A 61 0.71 4.52 -12.21
N GLU A 62 0.53 5.75 -12.68
CA GLU A 62 -0.78 6.37 -12.93
C GLU A 62 -1.60 5.67 -14.02
N THR A 63 -0.94 5.02 -14.99
CA THR A 63 -1.57 4.63 -16.25
C THR A 63 -2.11 3.21 -16.29
N ARG A 64 -1.77 2.35 -15.32
CA ARG A 64 -2.06 0.90 -15.37
C ARG A 64 -2.74 0.43 -14.09
N TRP A 65 -3.94 -0.14 -14.21
CA TRP A 65 -4.72 -0.77 -13.14
C TRP A 65 -3.87 -1.77 -12.34
N ASN A 66 -3.03 -2.51 -13.05
CA ASN A 66 -2.15 -3.52 -12.47
C ASN A 66 -1.16 -2.91 -11.46
N SER A 67 -0.71 -1.67 -11.69
CA SER A 67 0.19 -0.99 -10.75
C SER A 67 -0.51 -0.65 -9.44
N PHE A 68 -1.78 -0.24 -9.49
CA PHE A 68 -2.61 -0.06 -8.29
C PHE A 68 -2.86 -1.38 -7.57
N TYR A 69 -3.14 -2.46 -8.31
CA TYR A 69 -3.25 -3.78 -7.72
C TYR A 69 -1.97 -4.18 -6.96
N PHE A 70 -0.79 -4.02 -7.57
CA PHE A 70 0.48 -4.34 -6.90
C PHE A 70 0.74 -3.45 -5.68
N CYS A 71 0.39 -2.16 -5.76
CA CYS A 71 0.45 -1.25 -4.62
C CYS A 71 -0.40 -1.77 -3.46
N PHE A 72 -1.69 -2.02 -3.67
CA PHE A 72 -2.60 -2.48 -2.62
C PHE A 72 -2.20 -3.85 -2.06
N ASN A 73 -1.82 -4.77 -2.95
CA ASN A 73 -1.34 -6.08 -2.56
C ASN A 73 -0.06 -6.01 -1.71
N SER A 74 0.85 -5.06 -1.99
CA SER A 74 2.04 -4.87 -1.15
C SER A 74 1.68 -4.42 0.26
N VAL A 75 0.71 -3.49 0.39
CA VAL A 75 0.20 -3.00 1.68
C VAL A 75 -0.47 -4.15 2.46
N LEU A 76 -1.33 -4.94 1.82
CA LEU A 76 -1.99 -6.07 2.46
C LEU A 76 -0.99 -7.15 2.92
N LYS A 77 0.03 -7.45 2.10
CA LYS A 77 1.07 -8.43 2.48
C LYS A 77 1.90 -7.98 3.68
N THR A 78 2.02 -6.68 3.93
CA THR A 78 2.75 -6.13 5.08
C THR A 78 1.84 -5.63 6.21
N GLU A 79 0.55 -5.95 6.17
CA GLU A 79 -0.46 -5.36 7.06
C GLU A 79 -0.15 -5.55 8.55
N ALA A 80 0.30 -6.74 8.96
CA ALA A 80 0.60 -7.01 10.37
C ALA A 80 1.77 -6.15 10.87
N ALA A 81 2.84 -6.03 10.08
CA ALA A 81 3.97 -5.15 10.43
C ALA A 81 3.56 -3.67 10.47
N LEU A 82 2.73 -3.21 9.52
CA LEU A 82 2.19 -1.85 9.53
C LEU A 82 1.38 -1.56 10.79
N LYS A 83 0.51 -2.50 11.19
CA LYS A 83 -0.30 -2.37 12.41
C LYS A 83 0.57 -2.25 13.65
N VAL A 84 1.63 -3.05 13.77
CA VAL A 84 2.57 -2.98 14.91
C VAL A 84 3.20 -1.59 15.00
N ILE A 85 3.73 -1.05 13.90
CA ILE A 85 4.40 0.26 13.91
C ILE A 85 3.43 1.38 14.25
N ILE A 86 2.22 1.35 13.69
CA ILE A 86 1.21 2.38 13.91
C ILE A 86 0.73 2.34 15.36
N ILE A 87 0.42 1.16 15.90
CA ILE A 87 -0.01 1.00 17.29
C ILE A 87 1.12 1.41 18.24
N PHE A 88 2.36 0.97 17.98
CA PHE A 88 3.50 1.30 18.83
C PHE A 88 3.80 2.80 18.83
N ASN A 89 3.71 3.49 17.68
CA ASN A 89 3.94 4.95 17.60
C ASN A 89 2.76 5.81 18.08
N LEU A 90 1.59 5.24 18.34
CA LEU A 90 0.43 5.95 18.92
C LEU A 90 0.40 5.89 20.45
N ILE A 91 1.22 5.02 21.06
CA ILE A 91 1.25 4.77 22.50
C ILE A 91 2.43 5.52 23.19
N PHE A 92 3.34 6.12 22.42
CA PHE A 92 4.42 6.99 22.88
C PHE A 92 4.25 8.40 22.31
#